data_AF-A0A7C4LRM6-F1
#
_entry.id   AF-A0A7C4LRM6-F1
#
_cell.length_a   1.000
_cell.length_b   1.000
_cell.length_c   1.000
_cell.angle_alpha   90.00
_cell.angle_beta   90.00
_cell.angle_gamma   90.00
#
_symmetry.space_group_name_H-M   'P 1'
#
loop_
_entity.id
_entity.type
_entity.pdbx_description
1 polymer ?
#
loop_
_entity_poly.entity_id
_entity_poly.type
_entity_poly.pdbx_seq_one_letter_code
_entity_poly.pdbx_strand_id
1 'polypeptide(L)'
;MPALSPKAAEFVGLMKRLRWSQSETARQLFITPAHVNQIARGRAEPSAAMVQLLRLTALQQGLDPGTAAETRAAAAPDALETFWTALRRRKLDKMSRERQAEFVRAWSVILGLPDAGG
;
A
#
# COMPACT_ATOMS: atom_id res chain seq x y z
N MET A 1 13.06 18.23 -15.28
CA MET A 1 12.20 17.58 -14.26
C MET A 1 13.08 16.62 -13.48
N PRO A 2 13.04 16.58 -12.13
CA PRO A 2 13.84 15.61 -11.39
C PRO A 2 13.44 14.19 -11.82
N ALA A 3 14.44 13.33 -12.04
CA ALA A 3 14.19 11.93 -12.32
C ALA A 3 13.54 11.28 -11.11
N LEU A 4 12.52 10.46 -11.33
CA LEU A 4 11.87 9.69 -10.27
C LEU A 4 12.87 8.69 -9.69
N SER A 5 12.90 8.56 -8.37
CA SER A 5 13.58 7.44 -7.73
C SER A 5 12.93 6.11 -8.16
N PRO A 6 13.65 4.98 -8.12
CA PRO A 6 13.08 3.68 -8.49
C PRO A 6 11.81 3.33 -7.70
N LYS A 7 11.77 3.69 -6.40
CA LYS A 7 10.59 3.50 -5.55
C LYS A 7 9.42 4.40 -5.96
N ALA A 8 9.68 5.66 -6.31
CA ALA A 8 8.63 6.57 -6.77
C ALA A 8 8.08 6.15 -8.14
N ALA A 9 8.95 5.69 -9.05
CA ALA A 9 8.56 5.15 -10.35
C ALA A 9 7.70 3.90 -10.19
N GLU A 10 8.09 3.00 -9.28
CA GLU A 10 7.32 1.82 -8.95
C GLU A 10 5.95 2.16 -8.35
N PHE A 11 5.91 3.06 -7.37
CA PHE A 11 4.66 3.53 -6.76
C PHE A 11 3.67 4.05 -7.81
N VAL A 12 4.14 4.91 -8.72
CA VAL A 12 3.33 5.43 -9.83
C VAL A 12 2.92 4.31 -10.80
N GLY A 13 3.80 3.34 -11.06
CA GLY A 13 3.50 2.17 -11.88
C GLY A 13 2.39 1.30 -11.31
N LEU A 14 2.41 1.04 -10.00
CA LEU A 14 1.38 0.29 -9.29
C LEU A 14 0.03 1.03 -9.30
N MET A 15 0.02 2.35 -9.04
CA MET A 15 -1.20 3.16 -9.15
C MET A 15 -1.86 3.02 -10.52
N LYS A 16 -1.07 3.14 -11.60
CA LYS A 16 -1.57 3.02 -12.98
C LYS A 16 -2.15 1.65 -13.26
N ARG A 17 -1.51 0.57 -12.80
CA ARG A 17 -1.99 -0.81 -12.96
C ARG A 17 -3.31 -1.04 -12.23
N LEU A 18 -3.40 -0.57 -10.99
CA LEU A 18 -4.63 -0.60 -10.19
C LEU A 18 -5.73 0.32 -10.75
N ARG A 19 -5.42 1.13 -11.77
CA ARG A 19 -6.29 2.19 -12.31
C ARG A 19 -6.74 3.18 -11.22
N TRP A 20 -5.92 3.36 -10.19
CA TRP A 20 -6.20 4.30 -9.11
C TRP A 20 -5.79 5.71 -9.51
N SER A 21 -6.68 6.66 -9.26
CA SER A 21 -6.35 8.08 -9.35
C SER A 21 -5.46 8.52 -8.17
N GLN A 22 -4.90 9.72 -8.23
CA GLN A 22 -4.17 10.28 -7.07
C GLN A 22 -5.07 10.42 -5.84
N SER A 23 -6.33 10.83 -6.04
CA SER A 23 -7.33 10.95 -4.97
C SER A 23 -7.70 9.59 -4.38
N GLU A 24 -7.84 8.57 -5.23
CA GLU A 24 -8.14 7.21 -4.77
C GLU A 24 -6.95 6.65 -3.99
N THR A 25 -5.74 6.77 -4.53
CA THR A 25 -4.51 6.35 -3.85
C THR A 25 -4.33 7.06 -2.50
N ALA A 26 -4.65 8.34 -2.45
CA ALA A 26 -4.62 9.13 -1.22
C ALA A 26 -5.60 8.61 -0.16
N ARG A 27 -6.84 8.30 -0.58
CA ARG A 27 -7.86 7.68 0.28
C ARG A 27 -7.39 6.32 0.79
N GLN A 28 -6.97 5.44 -0.11
CA GLN A 28 -6.56 4.09 0.25
C GLN A 28 -5.32 4.09 1.16
N LEU A 29 -4.35 4.96 0.94
CA LEU A 29 -3.13 5.02 1.77
C LEU A 29 -3.24 5.95 2.99
N PHE A 30 -4.39 6.61 3.18
CA PHE A 30 -4.63 7.60 4.23
C PHE A 30 -3.55 8.69 4.25
N ILE A 31 -3.26 9.24 3.08
CA ILE A 31 -2.34 10.37 2.88
C ILE A 31 -3.05 11.47 2.10
N THR A 32 -2.44 12.65 2.00
CA THR A 32 -3.03 13.74 1.22
C THR A 32 -2.79 13.53 -0.28
N PRO A 33 -3.73 13.96 -1.15
CA PRO A 33 -3.50 13.98 -2.60
C PRO A 33 -2.25 14.80 -2.99
N ALA A 34 -1.95 15.84 -2.20
CA ALA A 34 -0.74 16.63 -2.35
C ALA A 34 0.54 15.79 -2.16
N HIS A 35 0.56 14.89 -1.17
CA HIS A 35 1.70 14.00 -0.94
C HIS A 35 1.86 12.98 -2.07
N VAL A 36 0.76 12.42 -2.58
CA VAL A 36 0.77 11.55 -3.78
C VAL A 36 1.34 12.28 -4.99
N ASN A 37 0.91 13.52 -5.21
CA ASN A 37 1.42 14.35 -6.30
C ASN A 37 2.91 14.73 -6.13
N GLN A 38 3.38 14.96 -4.90
CA GLN A 38 4.80 15.18 -4.62
C GLN A 38 5.63 13.94 -4.98
N ILE A 39 5.17 12.74 -4.63
CA ILE A 39 5.81 11.47 -5.01
C ILE A 39 5.84 11.33 -6.54
N ALA A 40 4.71 11.54 -7.21
CA ALA A 40 4.60 11.41 -8.66
C ALA A 40 5.49 12.42 -9.43
N ARG A 41 5.87 13.52 -8.79
CA ARG A 41 6.78 14.54 -9.35
C ARG A 41 8.24 14.37 -8.91
N GLY A 42 8.58 13.29 -8.20
CA GLY A 42 9.94 13.05 -7.69
C GLY A 42 10.37 14.06 -6.62
N ARG A 43 9.43 14.71 -5.92
CA ARG A 43 9.69 15.67 -4.84
C ARG A 43 9.55 15.06 -3.45
N ALA A 44 9.10 13.82 -3.36
CA ALA A 44 9.00 13.04 -2.13
C ALA A 44 9.22 11.56 -2.44
N GLU A 45 9.65 10.79 -1.44
CA GLU A 45 9.76 9.34 -1.53
C GLU A 45 8.55 8.66 -0.89
N PRO A 46 7.97 7.63 -1.53
CA PRO A 46 6.98 6.79 -0.89
C PRO A 46 7.66 5.92 0.17
N SER A 47 7.01 5.74 1.32
CA SER A 47 7.47 4.79 2.32
C SER A 47 7.43 3.35 1.76
N ALA A 48 8.38 2.50 2.18
CA ALA A 48 8.42 1.09 1.77
C ALA A 48 7.08 0.36 2.02
N ALA A 49 6.40 0.70 3.12
CA ALA A 49 5.07 0.19 3.44
C ALA A 49 3.98 0.56 2.41
N MET A 50 4.03 1.76 1.82
CA MET A 50 3.05 2.18 0.82
C MET A 50 3.22 1.40 -0.47
N VAL A 51 4.46 1.21 -0.91
CA VAL A 51 4.77 0.41 -2.10
C VAL A 51 4.34 -1.04 -1.88
N GLN A 52 4.65 -1.63 -0.71
CA GLN A 52 4.23 -3.00 -0.39
C GLN A 52 2.70 -3.18 -0.35
N LEU A 53 1.96 -2.22 0.23
CA LEU A 53 0.49 -2.27 0.21
C LEU A 53 -0.06 -2.26 -1.22
N LEU A 54 0.48 -1.41 -2.09
CA LEU A 54 0.09 -1.35 -3.50
C LEU A 54 0.44 -2.64 -4.26
N ARG A 55 1.60 -3.26 -3.97
CA ARG A 55 1.98 -4.57 -4.53
C ARG A 55 0.98 -5.65 -4.12
N LEU A 56 0.66 -5.74 -2.83
CA LEU A 56 -0.31 -6.71 -2.31
C LEU A 56 -1.70 -6.51 -2.93
N THR A 57 -2.12 -5.24 -3.09
CA THR A 57 -3.38 -4.91 -3.77
C THR A 57 -3.38 -5.40 -5.22
N ALA A 58 -2.32 -5.12 -5.96
CA ALA A 58 -2.21 -5.50 -7.37
C ALA A 58 -2.20 -7.02 -7.52
N LEU A 59 -1.52 -7.72 -6.61
CA LEU A 59 -1.47 -9.18 -6.54
C LEU A 59 -2.85 -9.78 -6.28
N GLN A 60 -3.60 -9.25 -5.32
CA GLN A 60 -4.97 -9.72 -5.02
C GLN A 60 -5.95 -9.48 -6.17
N GLN A 61 -5.75 -8.42 -6.97
CA GLN A 61 -6.53 -8.16 -8.17
C GLN A 61 -6.06 -8.95 -9.41
N GLY A 62 -5.05 -9.83 -9.27
CA GLY A 62 -4.50 -10.61 -10.38
C GLY A 62 -3.75 -9.77 -11.42
N LEU A 63 -3.28 -8.57 -11.06
CA LEU A 63 -2.62 -7.60 -11.95
C LEU A 63 -1.08 -7.76 -11.96
N ASP A 64 -0.59 -8.96 -11.66
CA ASP A 64 0.82 -9.23 -11.34
C ASP A 64 1.78 -9.06 -12.55
N PRO A 65 2.94 -8.41 -12.36
CA PRO A 65 4.04 -8.38 -13.31
C PRO A 65 5.27 -9.10 -12.75
N GLY A 66 5.27 -10.44 -12.74
CA GLY A 66 6.48 -11.27 -12.71
C GLY A 66 7.49 -10.98 -11.60
N THR A 67 7.48 -11.78 -10.54
CA THR A 67 8.54 -12.77 -10.25
C THR A 67 7.93 -13.72 -9.22
N ALA A 68 7.42 -14.86 -9.68
CA ALA A 68 6.68 -15.84 -8.87
C ALA A 68 7.38 -16.28 -7.56
N ALA A 69 8.69 -16.03 -7.43
CA ALA A 69 9.50 -16.30 -6.24
C ALA A 69 9.29 -15.28 -5.09
N GLU A 70 9.18 -13.98 -5.36
CA GLU A 70 8.82 -12.98 -4.34
C GLU A 70 7.30 -12.99 -4.06
N THR A 71 6.51 -13.31 -5.07
CA THR A 71 5.05 -13.45 -5.02
C THR A 71 4.59 -14.54 -4.04
N ARG A 72 5.27 -15.70 -3.98
CA ARG A 72 4.94 -16.78 -3.02
C ARG A 72 5.34 -16.46 -1.58
N ALA A 73 6.39 -15.69 -1.37
CA ALA A 73 6.81 -15.27 -0.04
C ALA A 73 5.88 -14.18 0.54
N ALA A 74 5.38 -13.26 -0.29
CA ALA A 74 4.43 -12.22 0.12
C ALA A 74 2.97 -12.71 0.22
N ALA A 75 2.62 -13.77 -0.52
CA ALA A 75 1.30 -14.42 -0.45
C ALA A 75 1.19 -15.48 0.66
N ALA A 76 2.27 -15.73 1.42
CA ALA A 76 2.15 -16.52 2.64
C ALA A 76 1.27 -15.74 3.64
N PRO A 77 0.20 -16.32 4.19
CA PRO A 77 -0.66 -15.65 5.16
C PRO A 77 0.15 -15.07 6.34
N ASP A 78 1.20 -15.78 6.74
CA ASP A 78 2.17 -15.37 7.77
C ASP A 78 2.95 -14.08 7.42
N ALA A 79 3.34 -13.90 6.16
CA ALA A 79 4.08 -12.72 5.72
C ALA A 79 3.17 -11.48 5.69
N LEU A 80 1.91 -11.67 5.34
CA LEU A 80 0.89 -10.64 5.37
C LEU A 80 0.56 -10.23 6.82
N GLU A 81 0.39 -11.19 7.73
CA GLU A 81 0.19 -10.92 9.16
C GLU A 81 1.41 -10.23 9.79
N THR A 82 2.62 -10.66 9.47
CA THR A 82 3.86 -10.03 9.94
C THR A 82 3.99 -8.60 9.42
N PHE A 83 3.67 -8.38 8.15
CA PHE A 83 3.62 -7.05 7.54
C PHE A 83 2.59 -6.15 8.23
N TRP A 84 1.37 -6.65 8.47
CA TRP A 84 0.31 -5.93 9.17
C TRP A 84 0.71 -5.60 10.61
N THR A 85 1.35 -6.53 11.32
CA THR A 85 1.86 -6.31 12.67
C THR A 85 2.93 -5.23 12.71
N ALA A 86 3.87 -5.26 11.77
CA ALA A 86 4.92 -4.25 11.64
C ALA A 86 4.36 -2.87 11.23
N LEU A 87 3.39 -2.85 10.32
CA LEU A 87 2.70 -1.64 9.87
C LEU A 87 1.87 -1.04 11.01
N ARG A 88 1.18 -1.88 11.78
CA ARG A 88 0.41 -1.48 12.96
C ARG A 88 1.32 -0.80 13.99
N ARG A 89 2.45 -1.44 14.30
CA ARG A 89 3.43 -0.91 15.25
C ARG A 89 4.10 0.39 14.80
N ARG A 90 4.34 0.58 13.49
CA ARG A 90 5.04 1.77 12.97
C ARG A 90 4.12 2.95 12.64
N LYS A 91 2.95 2.67 12.09
CA LYS A 91 2.06 3.68 11.49
C LYS A 91 0.75 3.81 12.26
N LEU A 92 0.13 2.70 12.66
CA LEU A 92 -1.17 2.74 13.35
C LEU A 92 -1.02 3.29 14.77
N ASP A 93 0.05 2.95 15.49
CA ASP A 93 0.30 3.46 16.86
C ASP A 93 0.33 5.00 16.95
N LYS A 94 0.66 5.67 15.84
CA LYS A 94 0.68 7.14 15.72
C LYS A 94 -0.67 7.75 15.31
N MET A 95 -1.69 6.93 15.05
CA MET A 95 -3.03 7.34 14.63
C MET A 95 -4.03 7.10 15.78
N SER A 96 -5.09 7.91 15.83
CA SER A 96 -6.23 7.64 16.73
C SER A 96 -6.81 6.25 16.44
N ARG A 97 -7.28 5.54 17.48
CA ARG A 97 -7.89 4.20 17.38
C ARG A 97 -8.98 4.13 16.32
N GLU A 98 -9.78 5.20 16.16
CA GLU A 98 -10.82 5.29 15.13
C GLU A 98 -10.24 5.25 13.71
N ARG A 99 -9.18 6.03 13.45
CA ARG A 99 -8.47 6.01 12.17
C ARG A 99 -7.75 4.70 11.92
N GLN A 100 -7.28 4.03 12.98
CA GLN A 100 -6.68 2.70 12.84
C GLN A 100 -7.72 1.67 12.40
N ALA A 101 -8.90 1.68 13.02
CA ALA A 101 -9.99 0.78 12.66
C ALA A 101 -10.49 1.02 11.23
N GLU A 102 -10.64 2.28 10.82
CA GLU A 102 -11.03 2.62 9.44
C GLU A 102 -9.98 2.15 8.43
N PHE A 103 -8.69 2.34 8.75
CA PHE A 103 -7.59 1.84 7.92
C PHE A 103 -7.61 0.32 7.77
N VAL A 104 -7.73 -0.41 8.87
CA VAL A 104 -7.75 -1.89 8.87
C VAL A 104 -8.96 -2.42 8.11
N ARG A 105 -10.16 -1.81 8.28
CA ARG A 105 -11.36 -2.21 7.53
C ARG A 105 -11.21 -1.98 6.03
N ALA A 106 -10.77 -0.78 5.63
CA ALA A 106 -10.60 -0.44 4.22
C ALA A 106 -9.64 -1.44 3.53
N TRP A 107 -8.55 -1.77 4.20
CA TRP A 107 -7.56 -2.70 3.65
C TRP A 107 -7.93 -4.18 3.79
N SER A 108 -8.70 -4.58 4.79
CA SER A 108 -9.18 -5.97 4.89
C SER A 108 -10.14 -6.31 3.75
N VAL A 109 -11.00 -5.37 3.35
CA VAL A 109 -11.88 -5.51 2.18
C VAL A 109 -11.06 -5.65 0.90
N ILE A 110 -10.03 -4.83 0.73
CA ILE A 110 -9.18 -4.82 -0.49
C ILE A 110 -8.33 -6.08 -0.60
N LEU A 111 -7.85 -6.61 0.53
CA LEU A 111 -6.97 -7.77 0.58
C LEU A 111 -7.70 -9.09 0.87
N GLY A 112 -9.03 -9.06 1.02
CA GLY A 112 -9.83 -10.24 1.33
C GLY A 112 -9.50 -10.88 2.68
N LEU A 113 -9.02 -10.10 3.65
CA LEU A 113 -8.65 -10.61 4.98
C LEU A 113 -9.88 -10.75 5.89
N PRO A 114 -9.92 -11.77 6.77
CA PRO A 114 -10.95 -11.85 7.80
C PRO A 114 -10.84 -10.61 8.70
N ASP A 115 -11.99 -9.96 8.95
CA ASP A 115 -12.08 -8.80 9.82
C ASP A 115 -11.44 -9.17 11.17
N ALA A 116 -10.38 -8.46 11.56
CA ALA A 116 -9.66 -8.70 12.81
C ALA A 116 -10.45 -8.19 14.04
N GLY A 117 -11.75 -8.49 14.07
CA GLY A 117 -12.69 -8.25 15.13
C GLY A 117 -13.27 -9.57 15.62
N GLY A 118 -12.47 -10.29 16.43
CA GLY A 118 -12.93 -11.35 17.34
C GLY A 118 -12.83 -10.86 18.77
#